data_AF-A4WNT1-F1
#
_entry.id   AF-A4WNT1-F1
#
_cell.length_a   1.000
_cell.length_b   1.000
_cell.length_c   1.000
_cell.angle_alpha   90.00
_cell.angle_beta   90.00
_cell.angle_gamma   90.00
#
_symmetry.space_group_name_H-M   'P 1'
#
loop_
_entity.id
_entity.type
_entity.pdbx_description
1 polymer ?
#
loop_
_entity_poly.entity_id
_entity_poly.type
_entity_poly.pdbx_seq_one_letter_code
_entity_poly.pdbx_strand_id
1 'polypeptide(L)'
;MQPDRITRRAALAAPLALAAAPAAAAEARPQETPVLRLFREWEAMDAQIDKLSGEAADAMLADLLALELRLRSTPSTGVADFAAKVVAFSFWGGACLDACDAPEIWAEARALLGVLPRA
;
A
#
# COMPACT_ATOMS: atom_id res chain seq x y z
N MET A 1 77.40 -3.60 -27.99
CA MET A 1 77.22 -2.17 -28.32
C MET A 1 75.75 -1.83 -28.03
N GLN A 2 75.49 -1.20 -26.88
CA GLN A 2 74.18 -0.62 -26.48
C GLN A 2 73.90 0.68 -27.29
N PRO A 3 72.67 1.29 -27.34
CA PRO A 3 71.73 1.40 -26.21
C PRO A 3 70.20 1.52 -26.48
N ASP A 4 69.45 1.63 -25.37
CA ASP A 4 68.23 2.39 -25.05
C ASP A 4 66.85 2.09 -25.70
N ARG A 5 65.85 1.61 -24.93
CA ARG A 5 64.95 2.34 -24.00
C ARG A 5 64.01 3.35 -24.69
N ILE A 6 62.76 2.94 -24.95
CA ILE A 6 61.57 3.77 -24.65
C ILE A 6 60.43 2.87 -24.14
N THR A 7 60.17 2.95 -22.84
CA THR A 7 58.92 2.59 -22.19
C THR A 7 57.84 3.60 -22.58
N ARG A 8 56.63 3.20 -22.97
CA ARG A 8 55.37 3.86 -22.56
C ARG A 8 54.12 3.22 -23.16
N ARG A 9 53.14 3.05 -22.28
CA ARG A 9 51.69 2.99 -22.50
C ARG A 9 51.11 1.63 -22.90
N ALA A 10 50.72 0.92 -21.84
CA ALA A 10 49.46 0.19 -21.78
C ALA A 10 48.34 0.93 -22.53
N ALA A 11 47.66 0.21 -23.41
CA ALA A 11 46.32 0.55 -23.88
C ALA A 11 45.46 -0.70 -23.73
N LEU A 12 44.62 -0.65 -22.70
CA LEU A 12 43.53 -1.57 -22.43
C LEU A 12 42.63 -1.66 -23.68
N ALA A 13 42.28 -2.86 -24.11
CA ALA A 13 41.12 -3.08 -24.96
C ALA A 13 40.12 -3.94 -24.16
N ALA A 14 39.03 -3.30 -23.78
CA ALA A 14 38.07 -3.67 -22.76
C ALA A 14 37.27 -4.96 -23.07
N PRO A 15 36.73 -5.65 -22.05
CA PRO A 15 35.74 -6.69 -22.26
C PRO A 15 34.45 -6.06 -22.83
N LEU A 16 33.82 -6.74 -23.80
CA LEU A 16 32.48 -6.41 -24.27
C LEU A 16 31.54 -6.37 -23.05
N ALA A 17 31.15 -5.16 -22.65
CA ALA A 17 30.03 -4.98 -21.74
C ALA A 17 28.77 -5.42 -22.49
N LEU A 18 28.26 -6.59 -22.14
CA LEU A 18 26.91 -7.00 -22.48
C LEU A 18 25.98 -5.96 -21.86
N ALA A 19 25.45 -5.08 -22.69
CA ALA A 19 24.43 -4.12 -22.27
C ALA A 19 23.21 -4.92 -21.82
N ALA A 20 23.10 -5.14 -20.51
CA ALA A 20 21.84 -5.50 -19.88
C ALA A 20 20.92 -4.31 -20.11
N ALA A 21 20.07 -4.39 -21.14
CA ALA A 21 18.92 -3.52 -21.26
C ALA A 21 18.18 -3.59 -19.92
N PRO A 22 17.83 -2.45 -19.29
CA PRO A 22 16.93 -2.50 -18.17
C PRO A 22 15.66 -3.15 -18.71
N ALA A 23 15.36 -4.36 -18.24
CA ALA A 23 14.03 -4.91 -18.37
C ALA A 23 13.13 -3.81 -17.82
N ALA A 24 12.37 -3.16 -18.71
CA ALA A 24 11.34 -2.23 -18.31
C ALA A 24 10.58 -2.94 -17.19
N ALA A 25 10.65 -2.38 -15.99
CA ALA A 25 9.91 -2.90 -14.86
C ALA A 25 8.47 -2.95 -15.35
N ALA A 26 7.98 -4.14 -15.67
CA ALA A 26 6.58 -4.35 -15.90
C ALA A 26 5.94 -3.76 -14.66
N GLU A 27 5.20 -2.65 -14.82
CA GLU A 27 4.41 -2.09 -13.75
C GLU A 27 3.59 -3.26 -13.21
N ALA A 28 4.02 -3.78 -12.07
CA ALA A 28 3.34 -4.86 -11.42
C ALA A 28 1.97 -4.27 -11.13
N ARG A 29 0.96 -4.69 -11.91
CA ARG A 29 -0.44 -4.35 -11.61
C ARG A 29 -0.59 -4.57 -10.11
N PRO A 30 -1.02 -3.55 -9.35
CA PRO A 30 -1.11 -3.67 -7.89
C PRO A 30 -1.84 -4.98 -7.60
N GLN A 31 -1.12 -5.94 -7.01
CA GLN A 31 -1.67 -7.25 -6.76
C GLN A 31 -2.90 -7.02 -5.89
N GLU A 32 -4.08 -7.44 -6.35
CA GLU A 32 -5.30 -7.24 -5.59
C GLU A 32 -5.15 -8.00 -4.26
N THR A 33 -5.06 -7.24 -3.18
CA THR A 33 -4.98 -7.77 -1.82
C THR A 33 -6.39 -8.02 -1.30
N PRO A 34 -6.57 -8.88 -0.28
CA PRO A 34 -7.85 -9.04 0.38
C PRO A 34 -8.43 -7.72 0.91
N VAL A 35 -7.59 -6.82 1.44
CA VAL A 35 -8.00 -5.50 1.94
C VAL A 35 -8.51 -4.63 0.80
N LEU A 36 -7.77 -4.54 -0.31
CA LEU A 36 -8.18 -3.71 -1.44
C LEU A 36 -9.47 -4.22 -2.09
N ARG A 37 -9.70 -5.53 -2.10
CA ARG A 37 -10.98 -6.09 -2.57
C ARG A 37 -12.14 -5.64 -1.69
N LEU A 38 -12.01 -5.78 -0.37
CA LEU A 38 -13.03 -5.31 0.58
C LEU A 38 -13.24 -3.80 0.49
N PHE A 39 -12.16 -3.04 0.25
CA PHE A 39 -12.25 -1.60 0.09
C PHE A 39 -13.07 -1.20 -1.15
N ARG A 40 -12.96 -1.92 -2.26
CA ARG A 40 -13.81 -1.68 -3.45
C ARG A 40 -15.27 -2.02 -3.19
N GLU A 41 -15.53 -3.06 -2.41
CA GLU A 41 -16.89 -3.39 -1.97
C GLU A 41 -17.46 -2.26 -1.09
N TRP A 42 -16.67 -1.75 -0.15
CA TRP A 42 -17.03 -0.63 0.73
C TRP A 42 -17.30 0.65 -0.09
N GLU A 43 -16.40 1.02 -1.01
CA GLU A 43 -16.56 2.19 -1.88
C GLU A 43 -17.82 2.10 -2.73
N ALA A 44 -18.15 0.90 -3.22
CA ALA A 44 -19.37 0.68 -3.99
C ALA A 44 -20.63 0.85 -3.14
N MET A 45 -20.63 0.41 -1.87
CA MET A 45 -21.75 0.56 -0.94
C MET A 45 -21.92 2.01 -0.46
N ASP A 46 -20.82 2.65 -0.06
CA ASP A 46 -20.78 4.06 0.35
C ASP A 46 -21.40 4.97 -0.72
N ALA A 47 -21.06 4.75 -1.99
CA ALA A 47 -21.63 5.49 -3.12
C ALA A 47 -23.15 5.30 -3.33
N GLN A 48 -23.80 4.35 -2.65
CA GLN A 48 -25.24 4.12 -2.75
C GLN A 48 -26.03 4.58 -1.51
N ILE A 49 -25.39 4.76 -0.35
CA ILE A 49 -26.11 4.92 0.93
C ILE A 49 -27.00 6.16 0.97
N ASP A 50 -26.52 7.27 0.43
CA ASP A 50 -27.27 8.52 0.33
C ASP A 50 -28.46 8.45 -0.64
N LYS A 51 -28.57 7.40 -1.44
CA LYS A 51 -29.70 7.19 -2.37
C LYS A 51 -30.84 6.40 -1.75
N LEU A 52 -30.63 5.82 -0.57
CA LEU A 52 -31.63 5.03 0.14
C LEU A 52 -32.28 5.86 1.25
N SER A 53 -33.44 5.39 1.73
CA SER A 53 -34.14 6.03 2.84
C SER A 53 -34.92 4.99 3.65
N GLY A 54 -35.20 5.31 4.92
CA GLY A 54 -35.92 4.42 5.83
C GLY A 54 -35.19 3.10 6.05
N GLU A 55 -35.94 2.02 6.20
CA GLU A 55 -35.40 0.69 6.56
C GLU A 55 -34.32 0.18 5.59
N ALA A 56 -34.40 0.55 4.30
CA ALA A 56 -33.39 0.17 3.32
C ALA A 56 -32.03 0.85 3.57
N ALA A 57 -32.03 2.10 4.01
CA ALA A 57 -30.81 2.81 4.40
C ALA A 57 -30.22 2.21 5.68
N ASP A 58 -31.06 1.91 6.67
CA ASP A 58 -30.63 1.32 7.94
C ASP A 58 -30.00 -0.07 7.74
N ALA A 59 -30.60 -0.91 6.90
CA ALA A 59 -30.07 -2.23 6.57
C ALA A 59 -28.71 -2.12 5.85
N MET A 60 -28.58 -1.23 4.87
CA MET A 60 -27.32 -1.07 4.16
C MET A 60 -26.23 -0.43 5.04
N LEU A 61 -26.60 0.46 5.96
CA LEU A 61 -25.67 0.98 6.97
C LEU A 61 -25.14 -0.15 7.85
N ALA A 62 -26.00 -1.06 8.32
CA ALA A 62 -25.58 -2.22 9.11
C ALA A 62 -24.60 -3.12 8.33
N ASP A 63 -24.87 -3.37 7.05
CA ASP A 63 -23.99 -4.14 6.18
C ASP A 63 -22.65 -3.42 5.93
N LEU A 64 -22.67 -2.10 5.73
CA LEU A 64 -21.47 -1.27 5.56
C LEU A 64 -20.58 -1.33 6.81
N LEU A 65 -21.16 -1.19 8.00
CA LEU A 65 -20.44 -1.27 9.27
C LEU A 65 -19.84 -2.68 9.49
N ALA A 66 -20.56 -3.74 9.12
CA ALA A 66 -20.04 -5.10 9.18
C ALA A 66 -18.87 -5.30 8.22
N LEU A 67 -18.94 -4.71 7.02
CA LEU A 67 -17.86 -4.71 6.04
C LEU A 67 -16.64 -3.91 6.53
N GLU A 68 -16.83 -2.73 7.12
CA GLU A 68 -15.76 -1.94 7.73
C GLU A 68 -15.04 -2.70 8.85
N LEU A 69 -15.78 -3.40 9.70
CA LEU A 69 -15.18 -4.24 10.74
C LEU A 69 -14.31 -5.35 10.13
N ARG A 70 -14.78 -6.03 9.08
CA ARG A 70 -14.01 -7.04 8.35
C ARG A 70 -12.76 -6.44 7.70
N LEU A 71 -12.91 -5.28 7.08
CA LEU A 71 -11.84 -4.55 6.40
C LEU A 71 -10.73 -4.17 7.40
N ARG A 72 -11.09 -3.60 8.56
CA ARG A 72 -10.14 -3.24 9.63
C ARG A 72 -9.42 -4.47 10.19
N SER A 73 -10.14 -5.57 10.39
CA SER A 73 -9.60 -6.82 10.94
C SER A 73 -8.73 -7.61 9.97
N THR A 74 -8.80 -7.33 8.67
CA THR A 74 -8.02 -8.06 7.65
C THR A 74 -6.58 -7.53 7.63
N PRO A 75 -5.54 -8.32 7.90
CA PRO A 75 -4.17 -7.81 7.99
C PRO A 75 -3.69 -7.09 6.73
N SER A 76 -3.09 -5.92 6.89
CA SER A 76 -2.46 -5.20 5.77
C SER A 76 -1.19 -5.90 5.30
N THR A 77 -1.04 -6.04 3.98
CA THR A 77 0.17 -6.56 3.33
C THR A 77 1.12 -5.46 2.86
N GLY A 78 0.66 -4.21 2.84
CA GLY A 78 1.45 -3.04 2.47
C GLY A 78 0.75 -1.72 2.76
N VAL A 79 1.37 -0.62 2.35
CA VAL A 79 0.90 0.75 2.64
C VAL A 79 -0.46 1.06 2.00
N ALA A 80 -0.75 0.49 0.82
CA ALA A 80 -2.03 0.68 0.14
C ALA A 80 -3.20 0.09 0.94
N ASP A 81 -3.01 -1.10 1.53
CA ASP A 81 -4.01 -1.74 2.39
C ASP A 81 -4.27 -0.89 3.63
N PHE A 82 -3.20 -0.41 4.27
CA PHE A 82 -3.32 0.47 5.42
C PHE A 82 -4.07 1.77 5.09
N ALA A 83 -3.74 2.41 3.97
CA ALA A 83 -4.43 3.61 3.51
C ALA A 83 -5.92 3.37 3.24
N ALA A 84 -6.27 2.23 2.63
CA ALA A 84 -7.66 1.84 2.41
C ALA A 84 -8.46 1.71 3.72
N LYS A 85 -7.86 1.16 4.78
CA LYS A 85 -8.49 1.09 6.11
C LYS A 85 -8.74 2.45 6.73
N VAL A 86 -7.75 3.34 6.65
CA VAL A 86 -7.87 4.71 7.17
C VAL A 86 -8.97 5.46 6.41
N VAL A 87 -9.00 5.35 5.08
CA VAL A 87 -10.02 6.01 4.25
C VAL A 87 -11.42 5.48 4.57
N ALA A 88 -11.59 4.16 4.61
CA ALA A 88 -12.89 3.55 4.90
C ALA A 88 -13.42 3.98 6.27
N PHE A 89 -12.59 3.89 7.31
CA PHE A 89 -12.99 4.28 8.66
C PHE A 89 -13.29 5.79 8.77
N SER A 90 -12.43 6.63 8.17
CA SER A 90 -12.57 8.08 8.29
C SER A 90 -13.57 8.68 7.30
N PHE A 91 -14.20 7.90 6.42
CA PHE A 91 -15.04 8.40 5.34
C PHE A 91 -14.36 9.54 4.57
N TRP A 92 -13.15 9.29 4.06
CA TRP A 92 -12.31 10.31 3.40
C TRP A 92 -12.03 11.57 4.25
N GLY A 93 -12.00 11.42 5.59
CA GLY A 93 -11.81 12.52 6.54
C GLY A 93 -13.10 13.16 7.07
N GLY A 94 -14.28 12.61 6.74
CA GLY A 94 -15.55 13.01 7.32
C GLY A 94 -15.74 12.57 8.79
N ALA A 95 -15.05 11.52 9.21
CA ALA A 95 -15.06 11.02 10.59
C ALA A 95 -13.67 11.14 11.25
N CYS A 96 -13.67 11.43 12.55
CA CYS A 96 -12.46 11.43 13.37
C CYS A 96 -12.01 9.99 13.61
N LEU A 97 -10.72 9.73 13.43
CA LEU A 97 -10.07 8.49 13.83
C LEU A 97 -9.24 8.77 15.09
N ASP A 98 -9.74 8.37 16.26
CA ASP A 98 -9.01 8.49 17.51
C ASP A 98 -8.43 7.14 17.98
N ALA A 99 -7.69 7.16 19.10
CA ALA A 99 -7.01 5.99 19.63
C ALA A 99 -7.97 4.90 20.17
N CYS A 100 -9.19 5.27 20.55
CA CYS A 100 -10.22 4.39 21.10
C CYS A 100 -11.07 3.73 20.00
N ASP A 101 -11.25 4.39 18.86
CA ASP A 101 -12.20 3.94 17.84
C ASP A 101 -11.74 2.74 17.01
N ALA A 102 -10.44 2.69 16.67
CA ALA A 102 -9.86 1.63 15.86
C ALA A 102 -8.42 1.30 16.30
N PRO A 103 -8.24 0.66 17.46
CA PRO A 103 -6.91 0.32 17.99
C PRO A 103 -6.08 -0.54 17.03
N GLU A 104 -6.72 -1.37 16.21
CA GLU A 104 -6.08 -2.20 15.18
C GLU A 104 -5.40 -1.38 14.07
N ILE A 105 -6.01 -0.27 13.65
CA ILE A 105 -5.40 0.63 12.65
C ILE A 105 -4.13 1.25 13.26
N TRP A 106 -4.19 1.70 14.51
CA TRP A 106 -3.02 2.28 15.18
C TRP A 106 -1.92 1.26 15.47
N ALA A 107 -2.27 0.02 15.76
CA ALA A 107 -1.31 -1.08 15.90
C ALA A 107 -0.55 -1.33 14.58
N GLU A 108 -1.27 -1.36 13.46
CA GLU A 108 -0.65 -1.52 12.14
C GLU A 108 0.22 -0.31 11.74
N ALA A 109 -0.25 0.92 12.01
CA ALA A 109 0.52 2.13 11.75
C ALA A 109 1.88 2.11 12.47
N ARG A 110 1.87 1.70 13.74
CA ARG A 110 3.08 1.54 14.56
C ARG A 110 4.01 0.47 13.99
N ALA A 111 3.47 -0.68 13.58
CA ALA A 111 4.26 -1.74 12.97
C ALA A 111 4.93 -1.27 11.66
N LEU A 112 4.21 -0.54 10.80
CA LEU A 112 4.74 0.01 9.55
C LEU A 112 5.83 1.07 9.76
N LEU A 113 5.73 1.84 10.85
CA LEU A 113 6.73 2.85 11.22
C LEU A 113 7.89 2.29 12.05
N GLY A 114 7.84 1.01 12.44
CA GLY A 114 8.85 0.41 13.32
C GLY A 114 8.83 0.96 14.75
N VAL A 115 7.69 1.44 15.23
CA VAL A 115 7.52 2.01 16.57
C VAL A 115 6.84 0.98 17.47
N LEU A 116 7.46 0.60 18.58
CA LEU A 116 6.82 -0.30 19.55
C LEU A 116 5.67 0.42 20.28
N PRO A 117 4.61 -0.30 20.70
CA PRO A 117 3.58 0.27 21.57
C PRO A 117 4.23 0.86 22.83
N ARG A 118 3.86 2.08 23.19
CA ARG A 118 4.24 2.62 24.51
C ARG A 118 3.45 1.84 25.55
N ALA A 119 4.17 1.23 26.49
CA ALA A 119 3.61 0.51 27.64
C ALA A 119 2.84 1.45 28.58
#